data_AF-A0A9W9RMX1-F1
#
_entry.id   AF-A0A9W9RMX1-F1
#
_cell.length_a   1.000
_cell.length_b   1.000
_cell.length_c   1.000
_cell.angle_alpha   90.00
_cell.angle_beta   90.00
_cell.angle_gamma   90.00
#
_symmetry.space_group_name_H-M   'P 1'
#
loop_
_entity.id
_entity.type
_entity.pdbx_description
1 polymer ?
#
loop_
_entity_poly.entity_id
_entity_poly.type
_entity_poly.pdbx_seq_one_letter_code
_entity_poly.pdbx_strand_id
1 'polypeptide(L)'
;MDLQETQRLLSVYLHELADLFHRVPGSAIFLRYVKSSYQDDPIRSAVELFLFLFAVRYLLAPKYSTKPGVVPLTEDEIDDLVDEWTPEPLVGKPTSLEEMEVEKRAVIVG
;
A
#
# COMPACT_ATOMS: atom_id res chain seq x y z
N MET A 1 8.54 14.84 -33.38
CA MET A 1 7.09 15.07 -33.36
C MET A 1 6.85 16.52 -33.71
N ASP A 2 6.04 16.76 -34.73
CA ASP A 2 5.73 18.12 -35.17
C ASP A 2 4.83 18.81 -34.12
N LEU A 3 5.13 20.07 -33.84
CA LEU A 3 4.41 20.87 -32.84
C LEU A 3 2.95 21.06 -33.28
N GLN A 4 2.70 21.13 -34.60
CA GLN A 4 1.36 21.21 -35.19
C GLN A 4 0.57 19.91 -35.06
N GLU A 5 1.24 18.77 -35.19
CA GLU A 5 0.63 17.45 -35.04
C GLU A 5 0.22 17.20 -33.58
N THR A 6 1.07 17.62 -32.65
CA THR A 6 0.79 17.58 -31.21
C THR A 6 -0.41 18.47 -30.84
N GLN A 7 -0.50 19.67 -31.43
CA GLN A 7 -1.64 20.58 -31.24
C GLN A 7 -2.96 20.01 -31.78
N ARG A 8 -2.93 19.36 -32.96
CA ARG A 8 -4.10 18.68 -33.54
C ARG A 8 -4.57 17.51 -32.69
N LEU A 9 -3.64 16.68 -32.22
CA LEU A 9 -3.99 15.56 -31.37
C LEU A 9 -4.61 16.06 -30.06
N LEU A 10 -4.02 17.08 -29.43
CA LEU A 10 -4.57 17.72 -28.24
C LEU A 10 -5.99 18.25 -28.47
N SER A 11 -6.25 18.96 -29.57
CA SER A 11 -7.58 19.53 -29.81
C SER A 11 -8.64 18.46 -30.00
N VAL A 12 -8.32 17.35 -30.67
CA VAL A 12 -9.24 16.21 -30.82
C VAL A 12 -9.55 15.57 -29.47
N TYR A 13 -8.52 15.27 -28.66
CA TYR A 13 -8.72 14.70 -27.32
C TYR A 13 -9.52 15.62 -26.40
N LEU A 14 -9.26 16.92 -26.44
CA LEU A 14 -10.02 17.90 -25.65
C LEU A 14 -11.49 17.95 -26.06
N HIS A 15 -11.78 17.83 -27.36
CA HIS A 15 -13.15 17.82 -27.86
C HIS A 15 -13.90 16.54 -27.43
N GLU A 16 -13.25 15.39 -27.54
CA GLU A 16 -13.82 14.10 -27.15
C GLU A 16 -14.06 14.03 -25.63
N LEU A 17 -13.13 14.56 -24.82
CA LEU A 17 -13.29 14.70 -23.37
C LEU A 17 -14.45 15.64 -23.02
N ALA A 18 -14.60 16.76 -23.74
CA ALA A 18 -15.71 17.69 -23.53
C ALA A 18 -17.06 17.01 -23.83
N ASP A 19 -17.16 16.27 -24.94
CA ASP A 19 -18.37 15.54 -25.31
C ASP A 19 -18.74 14.46 -24.29
N LEU A 20 -17.74 13.70 -23.80
CA LEU A 20 -17.93 12.72 -22.73
C LEU A 20 -18.38 13.39 -21.43
N PHE A 21 -17.79 14.54 -21.08
CA PHE A 21 -18.14 15.29 -19.88
C PHE A 21 -19.56 15.85 -19.96
N HIS A 22 -19.97 16.38 -21.12
CA HIS A 22 -21.32 16.88 -21.34
C HIS A 22 -22.40 15.79 -21.27
N ARG A 23 -22.05 14.52 -21.56
CA ARG A 23 -22.95 13.37 -21.40
C ARG A 23 -23.18 12.94 -19.95
N VAL A 24 -22.33 13.37 -19.01
CA VAL A 24 -22.51 13.07 -17.58
C VAL A 24 -23.57 14.01 -16.98
N PRO A 25 -24.74 13.50 -16.54
CA PRO A 25 -25.76 14.35 -15.93
C PRO A 25 -25.18 15.01 -14.66
N GLY A 26 -25.22 16.35 -14.61
CA GLY A 26 -24.65 17.15 -13.51
C GLY A 26 -23.33 17.85 -13.83
N SER A 27 -22.67 17.51 -14.94
CA SER A 27 -21.41 18.15 -15.36
C SER A 27 -21.55 19.66 -15.67
N ALA A 28 -22.71 20.07 -16.19
CA ALA A 28 -23.03 21.47 -16.43
C ALA A 28 -23.05 22.33 -15.14
N ILE A 29 -23.35 21.73 -13.98
CA ILE A 29 -23.32 22.42 -12.69
C ILE A 29 -21.87 22.65 -12.26
N PHE A 30 -21.02 21.64 -12.41
CA PHE A 30 -19.58 21.75 -12.15
C PHE A 30 -18.93 22.82 -13.03
N LEU A 31 -19.22 22.84 -14.34
CA LEU A 31 -18.71 23.88 -15.25
C LEU A 31 -19.16 25.28 -14.82
N ARG A 32 -20.42 25.43 -14.41
CA ARG A 32 -20.94 26.71 -13.91
C ARG A 32 -20.24 27.14 -12.62
N TYR A 33 -19.96 26.21 -11.71
CA TYR A 33 -19.24 26.50 -10.48
C TYR A 33 -17.81 26.96 -10.76
N VAL A 34 -17.06 26.20 -11.57
CA VAL A 34 -15.69 26.55 -11.97
C VAL A 34 -15.66 27.90 -12.69
N LYS A 35 -16.60 28.13 -13.62
CA LYS A 35 -16.72 29.39 -14.36
C LYS A 35 -17.01 30.57 -13.43
N SER A 36 -17.94 30.40 -12.48
CA SER A 36 -18.28 31.44 -11.50
C SER A 36 -17.09 31.74 -10.59
N SER A 37 -16.42 30.70 -10.07
CA SER A 37 -15.26 30.84 -9.20
C SER A 37 -14.10 31.56 -9.91
N TYR A 38 -13.84 31.25 -11.18
CA TYR A 38 -12.78 31.86 -11.97
C TYR A 38 -13.05 33.35 -12.27
N GLN A 39 -14.30 33.74 -12.44
CA GLN A 39 -14.66 35.13 -12.74
C GLN A 39 -14.42 36.10 -11.58
N ASP A 40 -14.52 35.62 -10.34
CA ASP A 40 -14.41 36.48 -9.15
C ASP A 40 -12.95 36.71 -8.71
N ASP A 41 -12.08 35.69 -8.82
CA ASP A 41 -10.65 35.79 -8.49
C ASP A 41 -9.85 34.61 -9.11
N PRO A 42 -9.16 34.82 -10.25
CA PRO A 42 -8.49 33.73 -10.97
C PRO A 42 -7.25 33.21 -10.22
N ILE A 43 -6.57 34.07 -9.44
CA ILE A 43 -5.37 33.68 -8.67
C ILE A 43 -5.80 32.80 -7.50
N ARG A 44 -6.84 33.20 -6.77
CA ARG A 44 -7.41 32.40 -5.67
C ARG A 44 -7.88 31.03 -6.17
N SER A 45 -8.60 31.00 -7.29
CA SER A 45 -9.10 29.74 -7.88
C SER A 45 -7.96 28.81 -8.30
N ALA A 46 -6.86 29.34 -8.84
CA ALA A 46 -5.68 28.54 -9.17
C ALA A 46 -5.01 27.94 -7.92
N VAL A 47 -4.88 28.73 -6.85
CA VAL A 47 -4.34 28.27 -5.56
C VAL A 47 -5.24 27.21 -4.93
N GLU A 48 -6.55 27.39 -4.97
CA GLU A 48 -7.52 26.42 -4.45
C GLU A 48 -7.46 25.09 -5.22
N LEU A 49 -7.40 25.14 -6.55
CA LEU A 49 -7.23 23.94 -7.38
C LEU A 49 -5.90 23.24 -7.06
N PHE A 50 -4.82 23.99 -6.89
CA PHE A 50 -3.52 23.44 -6.49
C PHE A 50 -3.58 22.76 -5.12
N LEU A 51 -4.20 23.40 -4.13
CA LEU A 51 -4.40 22.84 -2.79
C LEU A 51 -5.28 21.59 -2.81
N PHE A 52 -6.34 21.58 -3.62
CA PHE A 52 -7.19 20.41 -3.81
C PHE A 52 -6.42 19.24 -4.41
N LEU A 53 -5.67 19.48 -5.50
CA LEU A 53 -4.82 18.47 -6.11
C LEU A 53 -3.74 17.97 -5.15
N PHE A 54 -3.13 18.88 -4.37
CA PHE A 54 -2.18 18.53 -3.31
C PHE A 54 -2.83 17.64 -2.25
N ALA A 55 -4.02 18.00 -1.77
CA ALA A 55 -4.75 17.22 -0.78
C ALA A 55 -5.12 15.83 -1.30
N VAL A 56 -5.62 15.73 -2.53
CA VAL A 56 -5.90 14.45 -3.21
C VAL A 56 -4.62 13.64 -3.29
N ARG A 57 -3.52 14.22 -3.81
CA ARG A 57 -2.23 13.54 -3.94
C ARG A 57 -1.68 13.07 -2.58
N TYR A 58 -1.88 13.86 -1.54
CA TYR A 58 -1.46 13.56 -0.17
C TYR A 58 -2.29 12.43 0.44
N LEU A 59 -3.61 12.45 0.27
CA LEU A 59 -4.50 11.41 0.78
C LEU A 59 -4.35 10.07 0.04
N LEU A 60 -4.12 10.12 -1.28
CA LEU A 60 -3.87 8.93 -2.09
C LEU A 60 -2.41 8.45 -2.00
N ALA A 61 -1.50 9.27 -1.46
CA ALA A 61 -0.14 8.81 -1.21
C ALA A 61 -0.20 7.63 -0.22
N PRO A 62 0.42 6.49 -0.53
CA PRO A 62 0.52 5.42 0.44
C PRO A 62 1.26 5.97 1.66
N LYS A 63 0.56 6.05 2.80
CA LYS A 63 1.23 6.31 4.07
C LYS A 63 2.25 5.20 4.24
N TYR A 64 3.53 5.57 4.31
CA TYR A 64 4.65 4.65 4.50
C TYR A 64 4.21 3.52 5.44
N SER A 65 4.16 2.30 4.90
CA SER A 65 3.82 1.11 5.64
C SER A 65 4.71 1.10 6.88
N THR A 66 4.13 1.25 8.07
CA THR A 66 4.79 1.08 9.37
C THR A 66 5.12 -0.40 9.64
N LYS A 67 5.49 -1.14 8.60
CA LYS A 67 6.27 -2.34 8.80
C LYS A 67 7.65 -1.80 9.14
N PRO A 68 8.13 -1.94 10.39
CA PRO A 68 9.52 -1.61 10.68
C PRO A 68 10.33 -2.30 9.59
N GLY A 69 11.18 -1.54 8.90
CA GLY A 69 12.06 -2.10 7.89
C GLY A 69 12.70 -3.31 8.51
N VAL A 70 12.32 -4.49 8.03
CA VAL A 70 12.99 -5.73 8.39
C VAL A 70 14.36 -5.52 7.78
N VAL A 71 15.28 -5.00 8.59
CA VAL A 71 16.68 -4.89 8.21
C VAL A 71 17.06 -6.32 7.87
N PRO A 72 17.40 -6.61 6.60
CA PRO A 72 17.80 -7.96 6.25
C PRO A 72 19.02 -8.31 7.08
N LEU A 73 18.95 -9.44 7.78
CA LEU A 73 20.09 -9.96 8.52
C LEU A 73 21.22 -10.30 7.54
N THR A 74 22.47 -10.06 7.95
CA THR A 74 23.64 -10.56 7.21
C THR A 74 23.75 -12.08 7.36
N GLU A 75 24.54 -12.73 6.50
CA GLU A 75 24.80 -14.18 6.62
C GLU A 75 25.44 -14.50 7.99
N ASP A 76 26.40 -13.68 8.43
CA ASP A 76 27.05 -13.83 9.75
C ASP A 76 26.05 -13.73 10.92
N GLU A 77 25.10 -12.77 10.87
CA GLU A 77 24.08 -12.63 11.92
C GLU A 77 23.13 -13.83 11.97
N ILE A 78 22.84 -14.44 10.82
CA ILE A 78 22.01 -15.65 10.75
C ILE A 78 22.77 -16.82 11.37
N ASP A 79 24.06 -16.97 11.05
CA ASP A 79 24.89 -18.05 11.59
C ASP A 79 25.01 -17.94 13.12
N ASP A 80 25.23 -16.74 13.66
CA ASP A 80 25.25 -16.49 15.11
C ASP A 80 23.92 -16.89 15.78
N LEU A 81 22.78 -16.55 15.15
CA LEU A 81 21.45 -16.91 15.66
C LEU A 81 21.18 -18.41 15.59
N VAL A 82 21.69 -19.09 14.57
CA VAL A 82 21.59 -20.54 14.43
C VAL A 82 22.42 -21.24 15.51
N ASP A 83 23.61 -20.73 15.80
CA ASP A 83 24.50 -21.27 16.84
C ASP A 83 23.94 -21.09 18.26
N GLU A 84 23.25 -19.97 18.55
CA GLU A 84 22.58 -19.74 19.84
C GLU A 84 21.29 -20.57 20.01
N TRP A 85 20.69 -21.01 18.90
CA TRP A 85 19.38 -21.66 18.94
C TRP A 85 19.44 -23.07 19.55
N THR A 86 18.56 -23.31 20.53
CA THR A 86 18.40 -24.63 21.15
C THR A 86 17.06 -25.26 20.72
N PRO A 87 17.05 -26.47 20.15
CA PRO A 87 15.83 -27.12 19.72
C PRO A 87 14.95 -27.50 20.92
N GLU A 88 13.65 -27.37 20.75
CA GLU A 88 12.71 -27.88 21.73
C GLU A 88 12.78 -29.43 21.79
N PRO A 89 12.74 -30.03 22.99
CA PRO A 89 12.75 -31.47 23.13
C PRO A 89 11.48 -32.08 22.52
N LEU A 90 11.63 -33.18 21.79
CA LEU A 90 10.51 -33.88 21.11
C LEU A 90 9.40 -34.34 22.06
N VAL A 91 9.75 -34.54 23.33
CA VAL A 91 8.82 -34.90 24.39
C VAL A 91 9.14 -34.04 25.61
N GLY A 92 8.09 -33.64 26.33
CA GLY A 92 8.26 -32.99 27.63
C GLY A 92 8.99 -33.89 28.63
N LYS A 93 9.44 -33.30 29.74
CA LYS A 93 9.94 -34.11 30.85
C LYS A 93 8.81 -35.04 31.32
N PRO A 94 9.09 -36.34 31.49
CA PRO A 94 8.07 -37.28 31.94
C PRO A 94 7.56 -36.85 33.31
N THR A 95 6.26 -36.99 33.50
CA THR A 95 5.63 -36.80 34.80
C THR A 95 5.98 -37.97 35.72
N SER A 96 5.93 -37.77 37.03
CA SER A 96 6.24 -38.83 38.00
C SER A 96 5.37 -40.08 37.82
N LEU A 97 4.13 -39.91 37.33
CA LEU A 97 3.24 -41.01 37.00
C LEU A 97 3.77 -41.82 35.80
N GLU A 98 4.18 -41.14 34.73
CA GLU A 98 4.70 -41.78 33.52
C GLU A 98 6.01 -42.53 33.79
N GLU A 99 6.90 -41.97 34.63
CA GLU A 99 8.11 -42.66 35.07
C GLU A 99 7.80 -43.97 35.80
N MET A 100 6.84 -43.94 36.74
CA MET A 100 6.39 -45.13 37.46
C MET A 100 5.72 -46.17 36.55
N GLU A 101 4.98 -45.73 35.53
CA GLU A 101 4.37 -46.63 34.55
C GLU A 101 5.40 -47.30 33.64
N VAL A 102 6.43 -46.57 33.23
CA VAL A 102 7.54 -47.11 32.42
C VAL A 102 8.33 -48.12 33.24
N GLU A 103 8.64 -47.84 34.51
CA GLU A 103 9.40 -48.75 35.38
C GLU A 103 8.69 -50.10 35.58
N LYS A 104 7.36 -50.09 35.65
CA LYS A 104 6.56 -51.32 35.83
C LYS A 104 6.35 -52.12 34.55
N ARG A 105 6.72 -51.57 33.38
CA ARG A 105 6.47 -52.21 32.08
C ARG A 105 7.56 -53.25 31.79
N ALA A 106 7.16 -54.47 31.47
CA ALA A 106 8.12 -55.53 31.13
C ALA A 106 8.81 -55.21 29.79
N VAL A 107 10.15 -55.28 29.76
CA VAL A 107 10.93 -55.09 28.55
C VAL A 107 10.94 -56.39 27.76
N ILE A 108 10.33 -56.38 26.57
CA ILE A 108 10.36 -57.52 25.65
C ILE A 108 11.56 -57.31 24.72
N VAL A 109 12.52 -58.23 24.79
CA VAL A 109 13.68 -58.26 23.89
C VAL A 109 13.49 -59.42 22.92
N GLY A 110 13.65 -59.16 21.62
CA GLY A 110 13.54 -60.13 20.53
C GLY A 110 14.84 -60.24 19.74
#